data_AF-A0A382J7T4-F1
#
_entry.id   AF-A0A382J7T4-F1
#
_cell.length_a   1.000
_cell.length_b   1.000
_cell.length_c   1.000
_cell.angle_alpha   90.00
_cell.angle_beta   90.00
_cell.angle_gamma   90.00
#
_symmetry.space_group_name_H-M   'P 1'
#
loop_
_entity.id
_entity.type
_entity.pdbx_description
1 polymer ?
#
loop_
_entity_poly.entity_id
_entity_poly.type
_entity_poly.pdbx_seq_one_letter_code
_entity_poly.pdbx_strand_id
1 'polypeptide(L)'
;MFVREDAGLEAKLDSGELLRLGTLTNIALKEPRELWLHKGAILLYLPPEAAAFKLASPLTEVTVEGSGALMLGVTESGGLKAVGIHGSVDLLLSNAERQPLGAGELIFVFTEGRGFSRKVDVELATLVQTATLIRDFESPLPFLGELTKNARKQNRRIRDRYRALV
;
A
#
# COMPACT_ATOMS: atom_id res chain seq x y z
N MET A 1 -13.88 -12.30 12.39
CA MET A 1 -12.57 -11.63 12.57
C MET A 1 -11.58 -12.71 12.99
N PHE A 2 -10.58 -12.99 12.16
CA PHE A 2 -9.53 -13.98 12.45
C PHE A 2 -8.22 -13.23 12.71
N VAL A 3 -7.51 -13.61 13.76
CA VAL A 3 -6.20 -13.04 14.15
C VAL A 3 -5.25 -14.21 14.32
N ARG A 4 -4.08 -14.20 13.65
CA ARG A 4 -3.00 -15.17 13.90
C ARG A 4 -1.91 -14.48 14.73
N GLU A 5 -1.06 -15.25 15.42
CA GLU A 5 0.07 -14.66 16.16
C GLU A 5 1.04 -13.89 15.25
N ASP A 6 1.23 -14.37 14.00
CA ASP A 6 2.13 -13.77 13.02
C ASP A 6 1.43 -12.87 11.97
N ALA A 7 0.10 -12.94 11.87
CA ALA A 7 -0.69 -12.14 10.93
C ALA A 7 -1.74 -11.33 11.69
N GLY A 8 -1.81 -10.01 11.44
CA GLY A 8 -2.73 -9.13 12.16
C GLY A 8 -4.19 -9.35 11.79
N LEU A 9 -4.88 -8.29 11.36
CA LEU A 9 -6.33 -8.31 11.13
C LEU A 9 -6.65 -8.15 9.64
N GLU A 10 -7.55 -8.97 9.10
CA GLU A 10 -8.12 -8.78 7.77
C GLU A 10 -9.59 -8.36 7.87
N ALA A 11 -9.93 -7.28 7.16
CA ALA A 11 -11.28 -6.79 6.97
C ALA A 11 -11.59 -6.74 5.47
N LYS A 12 -12.79 -7.18 5.10
CA LYS A 12 -13.32 -7.09 3.74
C LYS A 12 -14.64 -6.34 3.82
N LEU A 13 -14.81 -5.35 2.96
CA LEU A 13 -16.07 -4.63 2.83
C LEU A 13 -16.93 -5.34 1.77
N ASP A 14 -18.25 -5.22 1.88
CA ASP A 14 -19.19 -5.79 0.90
C ASP A 14 -18.99 -5.21 -0.51
N SER A 15 -18.47 -3.97 -0.59
CA SER A 15 -18.07 -3.31 -1.83
C SER A 15 -16.76 -3.85 -2.45
N GLY A 16 -16.11 -4.84 -1.82
CA GLY A 16 -14.96 -5.57 -2.37
C GLY A 16 -13.59 -5.04 -1.96
N GLU A 17 -13.51 -3.93 -1.22
CA GLU A 17 -12.26 -3.47 -0.61
C GLU A 17 -11.73 -4.50 0.39
N LEU A 18 -10.41 -4.59 0.45
CA LEU A 18 -9.71 -5.42 1.41
C LEU A 18 -8.70 -4.58 2.17
N LEU A 19 -8.74 -4.66 3.48
CA LEU A 19 -7.80 -4.04 4.40
C LEU A 19 -7.13 -5.13 5.23
N ARG A 20 -5.80 -5.15 5.23
CA ARG A 20 -5.00 -5.95 6.14
C ARG A 20 -4.18 -5.06 7.05
N LEU A 21 -4.15 -5.39 8.32
CA LEU A 21 -3.32 -4.74 9.33
C LEU A 21 -2.19 -5.69 9.72
N GLY A 22 -0.96 -5.19 9.73
CA GLY A 22 0.19 -5.99 10.18
C GLY A 22 0.17 -6.18 11.69
N THR A 23 0.98 -7.10 12.21
CA THR A 23 1.17 -7.29 13.65
C THR A 23 1.65 -5.99 14.32
N LEU A 24 1.19 -5.71 15.54
CA LEU A 24 1.48 -4.48 16.29
C LEU A 24 1.07 -3.17 15.59
N THR A 25 0.10 -3.25 14.68
CA THR A 25 -0.51 -2.07 14.04
C THR A 25 -1.58 -1.47 14.95
N ASN A 26 -1.46 -0.18 15.23
CA ASN A 26 -2.41 0.58 16.05
C ASN A 26 -3.22 1.50 15.14
N ILE A 27 -4.54 1.27 15.11
CA ILE A 27 -5.47 2.05 14.29
C ILE A 27 -6.67 2.54 15.11
N ALA A 28 -7.30 3.60 14.62
CA ALA A 28 -8.65 3.98 14.98
C ALA A 28 -9.48 4.16 13.70
N LEU A 29 -10.64 3.52 13.63
CA LEU A 29 -11.62 3.79 12.57
C LEU A 29 -12.46 5.00 12.99
N LYS A 30 -12.42 6.09 12.22
CA LYS A 30 -13.19 7.32 12.51
C LYS A 30 -14.53 7.31 11.79
N GLU A 31 -14.50 6.93 10.53
CA GLU A 31 -15.65 6.73 9.66
C GLU A 31 -15.45 5.44 8.84
N PRO A 32 -16.47 4.90 8.15
CA PRO A 32 -16.34 3.64 7.41
C PRO A 32 -15.16 3.58 6.41
N ARG A 33 -14.72 4.73 5.89
CA ARG A 33 -13.60 4.86 4.94
C ARG A 33 -12.55 5.86 5.42
N GLU A 34 -12.49 6.13 6.72
CA GLU A 34 -11.46 6.98 7.32
C GLU A 34 -10.77 6.22 8.45
N LEU A 35 -9.51 5.86 8.22
CA LEU A 35 -8.69 5.13 9.17
C LEU A 35 -7.51 6.00 9.62
N TRP A 36 -7.36 6.12 10.93
CA TRP A 36 -6.18 6.70 11.54
C TRP A 36 -5.21 5.60 11.91
N LEU A 37 -4.05 5.58 11.27
CA LEU A 37 -2.93 4.68 11.54
C LEU A 37 -1.93 5.38 12.47
N HIS A 38 -1.95 5.03 13.76
CA HIS A 38 -1.01 5.59 14.75
C HIS A 38 0.39 4.97 14.63
N LYS A 39 0.46 3.68 14.34
CA LYS A 39 1.70 2.91 14.20
C LYS A 39 1.46 1.67 13.34
N GLY A 40 2.51 1.20 12.66
CA GLY A 40 2.52 -0.08 11.96
C GLY A 40 2.31 0.10 10.47
N ALA A 41 1.76 -0.92 9.83
CA ALA A 41 1.56 -0.95 8.40
C ALA A 41 0.28 -1.68 8.02
N ILE A 42 -0.29 -1.24 6.90
CA ILE A 42 -1.51 -1.80 6.33
C ILE A 42 -1.29 -2.14 4.86
N LEU A 43 -2.12 -3.04 4.34
CA LEU A 43 -2.35 -3.21 2.91
C LEU A 43 -3.80 -2.83 2.64
N LEU A 44 -4.01 -1.92 1.70
CA LEU A 44 -5.32 -1.51 1.22
C LEU A 44 -5.47 -1.92 -0.24
N TYR A 45 -6.57 -2.58 -0.56
CA TYR A 45 -7.00 -2.89 -1.91
C TYR A 45 -8.32 -2.18 -2.20
N LEU A 46 -8.35 -1.47 -3.32
CA LEU A 46 -9.49 -0.79 -3.89
C LEU A 46 -9.87 -1.48 -5.21
N PRO A 47 -11.04 -2.16 -5.30
CA PRO A 47 -11.52 -2.68 -6.57
C PRO A 47 -11.84 -1.56 -7.57
N PRO A 48 -12.10 -1.88 -8.85
CA PRO A 48 -12.64 -0.91 -9.81
C PRO A 48 -13.87 -0.20 -9.24
N GLU A 49 -13.97 1.12 -9.48
CA GLU A 49 -15.08 1.97 -9.00
C GLU A 49 -15.20 2.09 -7.47
N ALA A 50 -14.18 1.67 -6.71
CA ALA A 50 -14.14 1.90 -5.28
C ALA A 50 -14.16 3.40 -4.96
N ALA A 51 -14.90 3.76 -3.91
CA ALA A 51 -14.87 5.13 -3.38
C ALA A 51 -13.49 5.47 -2.79
N ALA A 52 -13.23 6.76 -2.59
CA ALA A 52 -12.00 7.20 -1.95
C ALA A 52 -11.86 6.62 -0.53
N PHE A 53 -10.63 6.35 -0.10
CA PHE A 53 -10.33 5.88 1.26
C PHE A 53 -9.34 6.84 1.92
N LYS A 54 -9.74 7.44 3.03
CA LYS A 54 -8.92 8.41 3.76
C LYS A 54 -8.07 7.71 4.81
N LEU A 55 -6.79 8.06 4.84
CA LEU A 55 -5.81 7.54 5.75
C LEU A 55 -5.07 8.67 6.45
N ALA A 56 -5.15 8.70 7.78
CA ALA A 56 -4.42 9.63 8.61
C ALA A 56 -3.29 8.92 9.36
N SER A 57 -2.17 9.61 9.52
CA SER A 57 -1.09 9.29 10.45
C SER A 57 -0.99 10.41 11.48
N PRO A 58 -0.12 10.32 12.51
CA PRO A 58 -0.02 11.38 13.51
C PRO A 58 0.25 12.78 12.93
N LEU A 59 0.99 12.91 11.82
CA LEU A 59 1.42 14.21 11.29
C LEU A 59 1.11 14.41 9.80
N THR A 60 0.35 13.53 9.15
CA THR A 60 -0.15 13.75 7.77
C THR A 60 -1.39 12.92 7.48
N GLU A 61 -2.21 13.41 6.56
CA GLU A 61 -3.33 12.67 5.97
C GLU A 61 -3.14 12.50 4.46
N VAL A 62 -3.70 11.42 3.91
CA VAL A 62 -3.72 11.13 2.48
C VAL A 62 -5.04 10.45 2.13
N THR A 63 -5.63 10.89 1.03
CA THR A 63 -6.79 10.22 0.43
C THR A 63 -6.28 9.34 -0.71
N VAL A 64 -6.70 8.07 -0.70
CA VAL A 64 -6.38 7.09 -1.74
C VAL A 64 -7.58 6.95 -2.65
N GLU A 65 -7.37 7.15 -3.96
CA GLU A 65 -8.39 7.03 -4.99
C GLU A 65 -7.96 6.04 -6.09
N GLY A 66 -8.91 5.68 -6.96
CA GLY A 66 -8.66 4.82 -8.12
C GLY A 66 -8.82 3.34 -7.80
N SER A 67 -8.10 2.50 -8.53
CA SER A 67 -8.21 1.04 -8.41
C SER A 67 -6.83 0.39 -8.40
N GLY A 68 -6.62 -0.51 -7.44
CA GLY A 68 -5.32 -1.11 -7.21
C GLY A 68 -5.12 -1.49 -5.75
N ALA A 69 -3.88 -1.80 -5.40
CA ALA A 69 -3.49 -2.06 -4.03
C ALA A 69 -2.20 -1.33 -3.70
N LEU A 70 -2.11 -0.89 -2.45
CA LEU A 70 -0.91 -0.31 -1.90
C LEU A 70 -0.68 -0.79 -0.46
N MET A 71 0.57 -0.74 -0.03
CA MET A 71 0.96 -0.88 1.35
C MET A 71 1.33 0.49 1.91
N LEU A 72 0.85 0.81 3.11
CA LEU A 72 1.18 2.05 3.81
C LEU A 72 1.75 1.74 5.18
N GLY A 73 2.71 2.54 5.64
CA GLY A 73 3.20 2.46 7.00
C GLY A 73 3.61 3.83 7.55
N VAL A 74 3.48 3.99 8.86
CA VAL A 74 3.93 5.20 9.55
C VAL A 74 5.45 5.21 9.61
N THR A 75 6.05 6.34 9.27
CA THR A 75 7.50 6.54 9.39
C THR A 75 7.87 7.01 10.79
N GLU A 76 9.15 6.93 11.16
CA GLU A 76 9.65 7.46 12.43
C GLU A 76 9.45 8.98 12.56
N SER A 77 9.42 9.69 11.44
CA SER A 77 9.11 11.12 11.39
C SER A 77 7.62 11.44 11.56
N GLY A 78 6.75 10.43 11.72
CA GLY A 78 5.29 10.60 11.82
C GLY A 78 4.57 10.85 10.49
N GLY A 79 5.29 10.79 9.37
CA GLY A 79 4.72 10.79 8.02
C GLY A 79 4.28 9.40 7.58
N LEU A 80 4.09 9.21 6.27
CA LEU A 80 3.74 7.91 5.68
C LEU A 80 4.77 7.49 4.63
N LYS A 81 4.99 6.17 4.52
CA LYS A 81 5.58 5.54 3.35
C LYS A 81 4.50 4.73 2.64
N ALA A 82 4.41 4.84 1.32
CA ALA A 82 3.43 4.14 0.51
C ALA A 82 4.14 3.39 -0.62
N VAL A 83 3.80 2.12 -0.79
CA VAL A 83 4.30 1.28 -1.88
C VAL A 83 3.14 0.76 -2.70
N GLY A 84 3.13 1.04 -3.99
CA GLY A 84 2.15 0.47 -4.92
C GLY A 84 2.42 -1.02 -5.11
N ILE A 85 1.39 -1.85 -4.97
CA ILE A 85 1.48 -3.31 -5.05
C ILE A 85 0.80 -3.82 -6.32
N HIS A 86 -0.37 -3.29 -6.66
CA HIS A 86 -1.15 -3.72 -7.82
C HIS A 86 -1.89 -2.53 -8.41
N GLY A 87 -2.10 -2.53 -9.74
CA GLY A 87 -2.74 -1.43 -10.44
C GLY A 87 -1.98 -0.11 -10.28
N SER A 88 -2.74 0.98 -10.25
CA SER A 88 -2.25 2.32 -9.96
C SER A 88 -3.33 3.05 -9.16
N VAL A 89 -2.98 3.48 -7.96
CA VAL A 89 -3.84 4.33 -7.13
C VAL A 89 -3.35 5.77 -7.22
N ASP A 90 -4.20 6.73 -6.88
CA ASP A 90 -3.80 8.12 -6.71
C ASP A 90 -3.76 8.46 -5.23
N LEU A 91 -2.67 9.11 -4.82
CA LEU A 91 -2.53 9.71 -3.49
C LEU A 91 -2.82 11.19 -3.59
N LEU A 92 -3.81 11.66 -2.82
CA LEU A 92 -4.23 13.06 -2.77
C LEU A 92 -4.00 13.62 -1.37
N LEU A 93 -3.38 14.79 -1.30
CA LEU A 93 -3.20 15.54 -0.05
C LEU A 93 -4.22 16.68 0.06
N SER A 94 -4.38 17.21 1.27
CA SER A 94 -5.28 18.33 1.55
C SER A 94 -4.91 19.62 0.82
N ASN A 95 -3.65 19.77 0.41
CA ASN A 95 -3.17 20.88 -0.43
C ASN A 95 -3.49 20.69 -1.93
N ALA A 96 -4.32 19.70 -2.28
CA ALA A 96 -4.68 19.28 -3.64
C ALA A 96 -3.53 18.70 -4.50
N GLU A 97 -2.36 18.45 -3.91
CA GLU A 97 -1.28 17.74 -4.60
C GLU A 97 -1.67 16.28 -4.79
N ARG A 98 -1.52 15.80 -6.04
CA ARG A 98 -1.87 14.44 -6.46
C ARG A 98 -0.64 13.73 -7.02
N GLN A 99 -0.41 12.50 -6.57
CA GLN A 99 0.62 11.63 -7.13
C GLN A 99 0.05 10.25 -7.44
N PRO A 100 0.09 9.79 -8.71
CA PRO A 100 -0.22 8.40 -9.02
C PRO A 100 0.85 7.51 -8.39
N LEU A 101 0.49 6.31 -7.91
CA LEU A 101 1.40 5.33 -7.34
C LEU A 101 1.12 3.96 -8.00
N GLY A 102 1.99 3.60 -8.93
CA GLY A 102 1.93 2.34 -9.65
C GLY A 102 2.59 1.19 -8.89
N ALA A 103 2.28 -0.03 -9.32
CA ALA A 103 2.90 -1.23 -8.79
C ALA A 103 4.44 -1.20 -8.91
N GLY A 104 5.13 -1.34 -7.77
CA GLY A 104 6.59 -1.31 -7.68
C GLY A 104 7.17 0.08 -7.45
N GLU A 105 6.33 1.10 -7.27
CA GLU A 105 6.77 2.45 -6.89
C GLU A 105 6.61 2.64 -5.37
N LEU A 106 7.62 3.23 -4.73
CA LEU A 106 7.63 3.69 -3.34
C LEU A 106 7.65 5.22 -3.32
N ILE A 107 6.85 5.81 -2.46
CA ILE A 107 6.82 7.26 -2.21
C ILE A 107 6.66 7.54 -0.71
N PHE A 108 7.28 8.63 -0.24
CA PHE A 108 7.05 9.14 1.11
C PHE A 108 6.07 10.31 1.04
N VAL A 109 5.15 10.35 1.98
CA VAL A 109 4.27 11.50 2.25
C VAL A 109 4.86 12.25 3.43
N PHE A 110 5.28 13.49 3.20
CA PHE A 110 5.89 14.30 4.24
C PHE A 110 4.85 14.82 5.23
N THR A 111 5.31 15.12 6.43
CA THR A 111 4.49 15.70 7.50
C THR A 111 3.94 17.06 7.09
N GLU A 112 2.82 17.45 7.72
CA GLU A 112 2.20 18.77 7.61
C GLU A 112 1.84 19.17 6.18
N GLY A 113 1.53 18.18 5.32
CA GLY A 113 1.13 18.44 3.94
C GLY A 113 2.25 19.04 3.07
N ARG A 114 3.52 18.83 3.42
CA ARG A 114 4.69 19.30 2.64
C ARG A 114 4.91 18.55 1.31
N GLY A 115 3.91 17.81 0.85
CA GLY A 115 3.94 17.09 -0.41
C GLY A 115 4.58 15.71 -0.32
N PHE A 116 5.05 15.26 -1.48
CA PHE A 116 5.59 13.92 -1.66
C PHE A 116 7.10 13.93 -1.93
N SER A 117 7.78 12.83 -1.60
CA SER A 117 9.12 12.59 -2.10
C SER A 117 9.11 12.29 -3.60
N ARG A 118 10.31 12.23 -4.21
CA ARG A 118 10.46 11.52 -5.49
C ARG A 118 10.09 10.05 -5.32
N LYS A 119 9.58 9.44 -6.39
CA LYS A 119 9.33 8.00 -6.44
C LYS A 119 10.63 7.22 -6.52
N VAL A 120 10.64 6.06 -5.88
CA VAL A 120 11.73 5.10 -5.92
C VAL A 120 11.17 3.76 -6.37
N ASP A 121 11.85 3.09 -7.30
CA ASP A 121 11.45 1.75 -7.72
C ASP A 121 11.86 0.72 -6.66
N VAL A 122 10.94 -0.20 -6.36
CA VAL A 122 11.16 -1.35 -5.48
C VAL A 122 10.87 -2.65 -6.22
N GLU A 123 11.59 -3.71 -5.83
CA GLU A 123 11.42 -5.03 -6.43
C GLU A 123 10.16 -5.72 -5.88
N LEU A 124 9.12 -5.80 -6.70
CA LEU A 124 7.86 -6.47 -6.34
C LEU A 124 8.07 -7.94 -5.96
N ALA A 125 9.05 -8.62 -6.56
CA ALA A 125 9.35 -10.01 -6.23
C ALA A 125 9.80 -10.15 -4.77
N THR A 126 10.64 -9.22 -4.28
CA THR A 126 11.07 -9.19 -2.89
C THR A 126 9.88 -8.93 -1.97
N LEU A 127 8.98 -8.01 -2.32
CA LEU A 127 7.78 -7.75 -1.51
C LEU A 127 6.86 -8.98 -1.43
N VAL A 128 6.58 -9.64 -2.56
CA VAL A 128 5.78 -10.87 -2.60
C VAL A 128 6.38 -11.98 -1.72
N GLN A 129 7.70 -12.06 -1.64
CA GLN A 129 8.41 -13.07 -0.87
C GLN A 129 8.57 -12.73 0.62
N THR A 130 8.58 -11.45 0.98
CA THR A 130 8.99 -11.02 2.33
C THR A 130 7.91 -10.28 3.12
N ALA A 131 6.93 -9.66 2.46
CA ALA A 131 5.92 -8.87 3.14
C ALA A 131 4.87 -9.77 3.81
N THR A 132 4.80 -9.71 5.14
CA THR A 132 3.82 -10.44 5.96
C THR A 132 2.38 -10.07 5.59
N LEU A 133 2.13 -8.80 5.25
CA LEU A 133 0.84 -8.29 4.73
C LEU A 133 0.35 -8.99 3.46
N ILE A 134 1.25 -9.62 2.70
CA ILE A 134 0.93 -10.42 1.53
C ILE A 134 0.78 -11.89 1.90
N ARG A 135 1.72 -12.42 2.71
CA ARG A 135 1.96 -13.86 2.85
C ARG A 135 1.27 -14.54 4.03
N ASP A 136 1.08 -13.85 5.15
CA ASP A 136 0.81 -14.53 6.42
C ASP A 136 -0.69 -14.70 6.73
N PHE A 137 -1.53 -14.13 5.86
CA PHE A 137 -2.98 -14.22 5.91
C PHE A 137 -3.48 -15.50 5.23
N GLU A 138 -4.52 -16.11 5.80
CA GLU A 138 -5.09 -17.37 5.33
C GLU A 138 -5.70 -17.24 3.93
N SER A 139 -6.47 -16.17 3.71
CA SER A 139 -7.04 -15.91 2.40
C SER A 139 -5.99 -15.29 1.48
N PRO A 140 -5.85 -15.73 0.21
CA PRO A 140 -4.96 -15.06 -0.73
C PRO A 140 -5.51 -13.68 -1.12
N LEU A 141 -4.62 -12.76 -1.51
CA LEU A 141 -5.05 -11.48 -2.09
C LEU A 141 -5.83 -11.75 -3.39
N PRO A 142 -6.91 -11.00 -3.68
CA PRO A 142 -7.72 -11.21 -4.88
C PRO A 142 -6.92 -11.00 -6.18
N PHE A 143 -5.84 -10.21 -6.13
CA PHE A 143 -4.95 -9.92 -7.24
C PHE A 143 -3.59 -10.65 -7.16
N LEU A 144 -3.43 -11.66 -6.29
CA LEU A 144 -2.14 -12.32 -6.05
C LEU A 144 -1.51 -12.92 -7.33
N GLY A 145 -2.34 -13.49 -8.21
CA GLY A 145 -1.89 -14.04 -9.49
C GLY A 145 -1.29 -12.97 -10.41
N GLU A 146 -1.96 -11.82 -10.52
CA GLU A 146 -1.50 -10.69 -11.31
C GLU A 146 -0.25 -10.04 -10.73
N LEU A 147 -0.21 -9.86 -9.40
CA LEU A 147 0.95 -9.39 -8.67
C LEU A 147 2.18 -10.28 -8.96
N THR A 148 2.02 -11.60 -8.85
CA THR A 148 3.11 -12.56 -9.14
C THR A 148 3.57 -12.48 -10.59
N LYS A 149 2.65 -12.31 -11.55
CA LYS A 149 2.97 -12.14 -12.97
C LYS A 149 3.73 -10.84 -13.22
N ASN A 150 3.31 -9.74 -12.59
CA ASN A 150 3.94 -8.43 -12.74
C ASN A 150 5.33 -8.38 -12.10
N ALA A 151 5.50 -9.00 -10.92
CA ALA A 151 6.81 -9.17 -10.28
C ALA A 151 7.80 -9.92 -11.19
N ARG A 152 7.37 -11.03 -11.80
CA ARG A 152 8.21 -11.78 -12.76
C ARG A 152 8.59 -10.94 -13.99
N LYS A 153 7.67 -10.13 -14.51
CA LYS A 153 7.94 -9.23 -15.63
C LYS A 153 8.94 -8.13 -15.26
N GLN A 154 8.78 -7.50 -14.09
CA GLN A 154 9.70 -6.47 -13.58
C GLN A 154 11.12 -7.04 -13.46
N ASN A 155 11.27 -8.21 -12.84
CA ASN A 155 12.58 -8.86 -12.68
C ASN A 155 13.26 -9.19 -14.01
N ARG A 156 12.51 -9.62 -15.03
CA ARG A 156 13.06 -9.82 -16.38
C ARG A 156 13.58 -8.51 -16.96
N ARG A 157 12.80 -7.43 -16.91
CA ARG A 157 13.21 -6.11 -17.42
C ARG A 157 14.45 -5.57 -16.72
N ILE A 158 14.54 -5.73 -15.40
CA ILE A 158 15.73 -5.33 -14.62
C ILE A 158 16.96 -6.11 -15.11
N ARG A 159 16.85 -7.45 -15.23
CA ARG A 159 17.94 -8.29 -15.73
C ARG A 159 18.38 -7.95 -17.16
N ASP A 160 17.43 -7.70 -18.05
CA ASP A 160 17.71 -7.34 -19.45
C ASP A 160 18.43 -5.98 -19.53
N ARG A 161 18.03 -5.00 -18.70
CA ARG A 161 18.72 -3.70 -18.61
C ARG A 161 20.16 -3.85 -18.12
N TYR A 162 20.39 -4.68 -17.10
CA TYR A 162 21.75 -4.94 -16.61
C TYR A 162 22.63 -5.61 -17.69
N ARG A 163 22.07 -6.53 -18.49
CA ARG A 163 22.81 -7.17 -19.59
C ARG A 163 23.18 -6.21 -20.73
N ALA A 164 22.36 -5.19 -20.97
CA ALA A 164 22.61 -4.21 -22.03
C ALA A 164 23.68 -3.15 -21.66
N LEU A 165 24.09 -3.10 -20.39
CA LEU A 165 25.09 -2.15 -19.86
C LEU A 165 26.48 -2.78 -19.66
N VAL A 166 26.64 -4.08 -19.98
CA VAL A 166 27.90 -4.84 -19.87
C VAL A 166 28.47 -5.11 -21.25
#